data_AF-A0A137NR44-F1
#
_entry.id   AF-A0A137NR44-F1
#
_cell.length_a   1.000
_cell.length_b   1.000
_cell.length_c   1.000
_cell.angle_alpha   90.00
_cell.angle_beta   90.00
_cell.angle_gamma   90.00
#
_symmetry.space_group_name_H-M   'P 1'
#
loop_
_entity.id
_entity.type
_entity.pdbx_description
1 polymer ?
#
loop_
_entity_poly.entity_id
_entity_poly.type
_entity_poly.pdbx_seq_one_letter_code
_entity_poly.pdbx_strand_id
1 'polypeptide(L)'
;MKIISSLILLNTLLAWKADLELRVAAQGIKKVVEYEMFVKSDAGGAVTLSCQPKAKELACTGGKGISDQGGYWVENLNCNDKCCKATIVTKNPQKSYNIEVCTDCKNFDPKNPPTGAWVTKNKCEGTKNFSLYTDGSMKYI
;
A
#
# COMPACT_ATOMS: atom_id res chain seq x y z
N MET A 1 7.51 27.23 41.32
CA MET A 1 7.97 26.18 40.39
C MET A 1 7.07 26.24 39.16
N LYS A 2 7.55 26.77 38.03
CA LYS A 2 6.77 26.81 36.78
C LYS A 2 6.94 25.45 36.10
N ILE A 3 5.91 24.61 36.18
CA ILE A 3 5.82 23.41 35.34
C ILE A 3 5.58 23.94 33.93
N ILE A 4 6.63 23.99 33.13
CA ILE A 4 6.50 24.20 31.68
C ILE A 4 5.87 22.91 31.18
N SER A 5 4.54 22.90 31.07
CA SER A 5 3.83 21.91 30.27
C SER A 5 4.31 22.08 28.84
N SER A 6 5.35 21.34 28.48
CA SER A 6 5.69 21.06 27.09
C SER A 6 4.52 20.27 26.51
N LEU A 7 3.46 20.98 26.11
CA LEU A 7 2.56 20.51 25.07
C LEU A 7 3.43 20.35 23.84
N ILE A 8 4.01 19.17 23.67
CA ILE A 8 4.43 18.70 22.37
C ILE A 8 3.11 18.51 21.63
N LEU A 9 2.63 19.60 21.01
CA LEU A 9 1.66 19.56 19.92
C LEU A 9 2.34 18.77 18.79
N LEU A 10 2.34 17.45 18.92
CA LEU A 10 2.44 16.54 17.79
C LEU A 10 1.21 16.86 16.96
N ASN A 11 1.32 17.85 16.08
CA ASN A 11 0.35 18.13 15.05
C ASN A 11 0.33 16.88 14.16
N THR A 12 -0.48 15.90 14.54
CA THR A 12 -0.95 14.85 13.64
C THR A 12 -1.50 15.58 12.44
N LEU A 13 -0.79 15.55 11.32
CA LEU A 13 -1.27 16.25 10.14
C LEU A 13 -2.53 15.55 9.68
N LEU A 14 -2.49 14.23 9.50
CA LEU A 14 -3.51 13.44 8.81
C LEU A 14 -3.37 11.95 9.17
N ALA A 15 -4.49 11.23 9.31
CA ALA A 15 -4.55 9.77 9.36
C ALA A 15 -4.63 9.18 7.94
N TRP A 16 -3.92 8.08 7.73
CA TRP A 16 -3.74 7.46 6.44
C TRP A 16 -4.05 5.98 6.51
N LYS A 17 -4.51 5.46 5.40
CA LYS A 17 -4.78 4.03 5.18
C LYS A 17 -4.11 3.58 3.91
N ALA A 18 -3.34 2.50 4.00
CA ALA A 18 -2.83 1.78 2.84
C ALA A 18 -3.40 0.36 2.84
N ASP A 19 -4.15 0.05 1.79
CA ASP A 19 -4.67 -1.27 1.49
C ASP A 19 -3.83 -1.89 0.37
N LEU A 20 -3.52 -3.17 0.51
CA LEU A 20 -2.87 -3.97 -0.50
C LEU A 20 -3.75 -5.15 -0.83
N GLU A 21 -4.01 -5.34 -2.12
CA GLU A 21 -4.68 -6.51 -2.65
C GLU A 21 -3.72 -7.27 -3.57
N LEU A 22 -3.62 -8.58 -3.37
CA LEU A 22 -2.96 -9.51 -4.28
C LEU A 22 -4.06 -10.36 -4.92
N ARG A 23 -4.29 -10.17 -6.21
CA ARG A 23 -5.26 -10.90 -7.01
C ARG A 23 -4.55 -12.00 -7.80
N VAL A 24 -5.10 -13.21 -7.76
CA VAL A 24 -4.69 -14.32 -8.62
C VAL A 24 -5.87 -14.76 -9.45
N ALA A 25 -5.72 -14.66 -10.77
CA ALA A 25 -6.72 -15.06 -11.75
C ALA A 25 -6.18 -16.14 -12.67
N ALA A 26 -6.95 -17.20 -12.89
CA ALA A 26 -6.69 -18.17 -13.96
C ALA A 26 -7.33 -17.67 -15.26
N GLN A 27 -6.52 -17.42 -16.29
CA GLN A 27 -6.96 -17.13 -17.66
C GLN A 27 -6.57 -18.31 -18.56
N GLY A 28 -7.45 -19.31 -18.64
CA GLY A 28 -7.15 -20.58 -19.32
C GLY A 28 -6.00 -21.30 -18.62
N ILE A 29 -4.92 -21.59 -19.36
CA ILE A 29 -3.69 -22.23 -18.84
C ILE A 29 -2.75 -21.23 -18.16
N LYS A 30 -2.96 -19.92 -18.37
CA LYS A 30 -2.10 -18.87 -17.81
C LYS A 30 -2.62 -18.43 -16.45
N LYS A 31 -1.71 -18.32 -15.49
CA LYS A 31 -1.97 -17.68 -14.20
C LYS A 31 -1.54 -16.23 -14.29
N VAL A 32 -2.43 -15.32 -13.94
CA VAL A 32 -2.15 -13.89 -13.83
C VAL A 32 -2.18 -13.53 -12.37
N VAL A 33 -1.11 -12.92 -11.89
CA VAL A 33 -1.03 -12.33 -10.55
C VAL A 33 -0.97 -10.83 -10.73
N GLU A 34 -1.66 -10.10 -9.87
CA GLU A 34 -1.68 -8.63 -9.87
C GLU A 34 -1.65 -8.12 -8.44
N TYR A 35 -0.81 -7.13 -8.20
CA TYR A 35 -0.81 -6.35 -6.97
C TYR A 35 -1.48 -5.02 -7.22
N GLU A 36 -2.35 -4.62 -6.30
CA GLU A 36 -2.99 -3.32 -6.29
C GLU A 36 -2.83 -2.71 -4.89
N MET A 37 -2.11 -1.60 -4.80
CA MET A 37 -1.95 -0.82 -3.58
C MET A 37 -2.82 0.43 -3.68
N PHE A 38 -3.70 0.60 -2.70
CA PHE A 38 -4.58 1.74 -2.56
C PHE A 38 -4.18 2.55 -1.32
N VAL A 39 -3.82 3.82 -1.49
CA VAL A 39 -3.41 4.71 -0.40
C VAL A 39 -4.37 5.89 -0.33
N LYS A 40 -4.99 6.08 0.83
CA LYS A 40 -5.95 7.15 1.10
C LYS A 40 -5.54 7.95 2.33
N SER A 41 -5.72 9.26 2.23
CA SER A 41 -5.60 10.20 3.34
C SER A 41 -6.99 10.59 3.88
N ASP A 42 -7.10 10.89 5.16
CA ASP A 42 -8.32 11.44 5.78
C ASP A 42 -8.60 12.90 5.39
N ALA A 43 -7.59 13.64 4.93
CA ALA A 43 -7.76 14.95 4.26
C ALA A 43 -8.52 14.86 2.94
N GLY A 44 -8.74 13.64 2.43
CA GLY A 44 -9.17 13.41 1.06
C GLY A 44 -8.01 13.04 0.16
N GLY A 45 -8.34 12.63 -1.06
CA GLY A 45 -7.36 12.10 -2.00
C GLY A 45 -7.17 10.59 -1.87
N ALA A 46 -7.07 9.92 -3.01
CA ALA A 46 -6.73 8.52 -3.12
C ALA A 46 -5.75 8.28 -4.27
N VAL A 47 -4.85 7.33 -4.07
CA VAL A 47 -3.91 6.86 -5.10
C VAL A 47 -4.01 5.35 -5.20
N THR A 48 -4.15 4.86 -6.43
CA THR A 48 -4.01 3.45 -6.75
C THR A 48 -2.73 3.24 -7.56
N LEU A 49 -1.93 2.28 -7.15
CA LEU A 49 -0.77 1.77 -7.89
C LEU A 49 -0.99 0.28 -8.13
N SER A 50 -0.63 -0.20 -9.31
CA SER A 50 -0.63 -1.63 -9.60
C SER A 50 0.64 -2.08 -10.29
N CYS A 51 0.97 -3.35 -10.10
CA CYS A 51 1.99 -4.02 -10.90
C CYS A 51 1.69 -5.51 -11.05
N GLN A 52 2.19 -6.08 -12.14
CA GLN A 52 2.05 -7.49 -12.44
C GLN A 52 3.45 -8.13 -12.55
N PRO A 53 3.74 -9.22 -11.82
CA PRO A 53 4.98 -9.96 -11.95
C PRO A 53 5.12 -10.54 -13.36
N LYS A 54 6.30 -10.39 -13.95
CA LYS A 54 6.61 -10.88 -15.31
C LYS A 54 6.98 -12.37 -15.34
N ALA A 55 7.18 -13.00 -14.19
CA ALA A 55 7.66 -14.38 -14.07
C ALA A 55 6.95 -15.13 -12.93
N LYS A 56 7.40 -16.37 -12.65
CA LYS A 56 6.95 -17.15 -11.47
C LYS A 56 7.36 -16.51 -10.14
N GLU A 57 8.31 -15.60 -10.18
CA GLU A 57 8.71 -14.80 -9.04
C GLU A 57 7.57 -13.82 -8.75
N LEU A 58 6.98 -13.90 -7.56
CA LEU A 58 5.94 -13.00 -7.06
C LEU A 58 6.53 -11.61 -6.76
N ALA A 59 7.19 -11.02 -7.75
CA ALA A 59 7.89 -9.75 -7.62
C ALA A 59 7.58 -8.83 -8.79
N CYS A 60 7.25 -7.57 -8.49
CA CYS A 60 7.01 -6.55 -9.49
C CYS A 60 7.30 -5.16 -8.97
N THR A 61 7.52 -4.24 -9.89
CA THR A 61 7.60 -2.81 -9.59
C THR A 61 6.51 -2.06 -10.33
N GLY A 62 5.90 -1.10 -9.64
CA GLY A 62 4.94 -0.16 -10.18
C GLY A 62 5.53 1.25 -10.19
N GLY A 63 4.95 2.11 -11.04
CA GLY A 63 5.43 3.47 -11.24
C GLY A 63 4.95 4.44 -10.17
N LYS A 64 4.52 5.61 -10.65
CA LYS A 64 4.02 6.72 -9.84
C LYS A 64 2.53 6.94 -10.10
N GLY A 65 1.78 7.15 -9.03
CA GLY A 65 0.36 7.48 -9.03
C GLY A 65 0.13 8.78 -8.27
N ILE A 66 -0.66 9.69 -8.83
CA ILE A 66 -0.93 11.00 -8.23
C ILE A 66 -2.32 10.95 -7.59
N SER A 67 -2.47 11.58 -6.43
CA SER A 67 -3.76 11.67 -5.74
C SER A 67 -4.79 12.35 -6.63
N ASP A 68 -5.99 11.77 -6.71
CA ASP A 68 -7.12 12.32 -7.47
C ASP A 68 -7.52 13.75 -7.02
N GLN A 69 -7.26 14.10 -5.76
CA GLN A 69 -7.48 15.44 -5.20
C GLN A 69 -6.17 16.26 -5.08
N GLY A 70 -5.05 15.72 -5.53
CA GLY A 70 -3.73 16.31 -5.36
C GLY A 70 -3.21 16.23 -3.92
N GLY A 71 -2.24 17.08 -3.59
CA GLY A 71 -1.64 17.16 -2.24
C GLY A 71 -0.58 16.11 -1.92
N TYR A 72 -0.62 14.94 -2.55
CA TYR A 72 0.41 13.92 -2.46
C TYR A 72 0.45 13.02 -3.72
N TRP A 73 1.50 12.21 -3.84
CA TRP A 73 1.59 11.11 -4.78
C TRP A 73 2.22 9.91 -4.10
N VAL A 74 2.08 8.74 -4.71
CA VAL A 74 2.75 7.51 -4.26
C VAL A 74 3.58 7.00 -5.42
N GLU A 75 4.79 6.55 -5.12
CA GLU A 75 5.74 6.07 -6.13
C GLU A 75 6.56 4.88 -5.61
N ASN A 76 7.33 4.28 -6.52
CA ASN A 76 8.25 3.19 -6.22
C ASN A 76 7.57 1.99 -5.58
N LEU A 77 6.38 1.62 -6.08
CA LEU A 77 5.74 0.37 -5.67
C LEU A 77 6.70 -0.78 -5.98
N ASN A 78 7.06 -1.56 -4.97
CA ASN A 78 7.92 -2.72 -5.09
C ASN A 78 7.32 -3.85 -4.26
N CYS A 79 6.80 -4.84 -4.97
CA CYS A 79 6.19 -6.02 -4.39
C CYS A 79 7.16 -7.20 -4.45
N ASN A 80 7.24 -7.93 -3.36
CA ASN A 80 7.94 -9.21 -3.28
C ASN A 80 7.15 -10.15 -2.36
N ASP A 81 6.74 -11.29 -2.92
CA ASP A 81 5.91 -12.29 -2.29
C ASP A 81 4.56 -11.69 -1.82
N LYS A 82 4.30 -11.66 -0.51
CA LYS A 82 3.03 -11.14 0.04
C LYS A 82 3.09 -9.66 0.41
N CYS A 83 4.27 -9.04 0.37
CA CYS A 83 4.50 -7.70 0.86
C CYS A 83 4.84 -6.73 -0.27
N CYS A 84 4.32 -5.52 -0.18
CA CYS A 84 4.67 -4.43 -1.07
C CYS A 84 5.12 -3.21 -0.27
N LYS A 85 6.14 -2.56 -0.80
CA LYS A 85 6.68 -1.30 -0.30
C LYS A 85 6.35 -0.20 -1.29
N ALA A 86 6.11 1.01 -0.80
CA ALA A 86 5.95 2.20 -1.62
C ALA A 86 6.38 3.44 -0.85
N THR A 87 6.56 4.55 -1.55
CA THR A 87 6.88 5.84 -0.95
C THR A 87 5.74 6.81 -1.18
N ILE A 88 5.14 7.31 -0.09
CA ILE A 88 4.19 8.42 -0.12
C ILE A 88 4.98 9.72 -0.08
N VAL A 89 4.72 10.63 -1.01
CA VAL A 89 5.34 11.95 -1.04
C VAL A 89 4.27 13.03 -0.96
N THR A 90 4.31 13.84 0.09
CA THR A 90 3.41 14.99 0.27
C THR A 90 3.94 16.20 -0.50
N LYS A 91 3.07 17.15 -0.86
CA LYS A 91 3.46 18.36 -1.62
C LYS A 91 3.85 19.53 -0.70
N ASN A 92 3.11 19.76 0.39
CA ASN A 92 3.29 20.92 1.27
C ASN A 92 3.03 20.56 2.75
N PRO A 93 4.07 20.49 3.61
CA PRO A 93 5.49 20.49 3.23
C PRO A 93 5.82 19.24 2.39
N GLN A 94 6.82 19.34 1.53
CA GLN A 94 7.29 18.18 0.77
C GLN A 94 8.06 17.23 1.68
N LYS A 95 7.52 16.02 1.91
CA LYS A 95 8.09 14.98 2.75
C LYS A 95 7.83 13.62 2.13
N SER A 96 8.71 12.66 2.41
CA SER A 96 8.64 11.29 1.87
C SER A 96 8.56 10.28 3.01
N TYR A 97 7.65 9.32 2.88
CA TYR A 97 7.36 8.31 3.90
C TYR A 97 7.30 6.93 3.25
N ASN A 98 8.12 6.01 3.74
CA ASN A 98 8.14 4.64 3.23
C ASN A 98 7.11 3.81 3.98
N ILE A 99 6.21 3.18 3.23
CA ILE A 99 5.19 2.28 3.77
C ILE A 99 5.49 0.85 3.33
N GLU A 100 5.11 -0.11 4.18
CA GLU A 100 5.14 -1.54 3.87
C GLU A 100 3.82 -2.15 4.29
N VAL A 101 3.15 -2.80 3.34
CA VAL A 101 1.88 -3.51 3.57
C VAL A 101 2.08 -4.95 3.13
N CYS A 102 1.67 -5.89 3.96
CA CYS A 102 1.69 -7.31 3.64
C CYS A 102 0.26 -7.83 3.62
N THR A 103 -0.04 -8.63 2.59
CA THR A 103 -1.30 -9.35 2.48
C THR A 103 -1.31 -10.58 3.38
N ASP A 104 -2.49 -10.90 3.92
CA ASP A 104 -2.76 -12.17 4.55
C ASP A 104 -3.60 -13.05 3.62
N CYS A 105 -3.03 -14.19 3.21
CA CYS A 105 -3.68 -15.16 2.33
C CYS A 105 -4.18 -16.33 3.17
N LYS A 106 -5.42 -16.25 3.68
CA LYS A 106 -5.97 -17.28 4.56
C LYS A 106 -6.33 -18.59 3.86
N ASN A 107 -6.69 -18.50 2.57
CA ASN A 107 -7.38 -19.60 1.87
C ASN A 107 -6.58 -20.24 0.73
N PHE A 108 -5.39 -19.71 0.40
CA PHE A 108 -4.55 -20.26 -0.68
C PHE A 108 -3.11 -19.76 -0.60
N ASP A 109 -2.21 -20.49 -1.24
CA ASP A 109 -0.85 -20.04 -1.52
C ASP A 109 -0.80 -19.33 -2.89
N PRO A 110 -0.42 -18.04 -2.98
CA PRO A 110 -0.28 -17.34 -4.26
C PRO A 110 0.74 -17.96 -5.22
N LYS A 111 1.74 -18.70 -4.70
CA LYS A 111 2.71 -19.46 -5.53
C LYS A 111 2.09 -20.73 -6.08
N ASN A 112 1.13 -21.31 -5.36
CA ASN A 112 0.42 -22.55 -5.68
C ASN A 112 -1.10 -22.37 -5.56
N PRO A 113 -1.72 -21.49 -6.37
CA PRO A 113 -3.15 -21.21 -6.25
C PRO A 113 -3.95 -22.48 -6.62
N PRO A 114 -5.10 -22.72 -5.95
CA PRO A 114 -5.91 -23.90 -6.19
C PRO A 114 -6.30 -24.01 -7.66
N THR A 115 -6.02 -25.16 -8.25
CA THR A 115 -6.35 -25.48 -9.64
C THR A 115 -7.66 -26.24 -9.67
N GLY A 116 -8.75 -25.59 -10.06
CA GLY A 116 -10.04 -26.24 -10.19
C GLY A 116 -11.19 -25.23 -10.22
N ALA A 117 -12.09 -25.43 -11.18
CA ALA A 117 -13.21 -24.56 -11.56
C ALA A 117 -12.80 -23.27 -12.30
N TRP A 118 -13.39 -23.12 -13.48
CA TRP A 118 -13.29 -21.96 -14.34
C TRP A 118 -13.60 -20.70 -13.51
N VAL A 119 -12.60 -19.84 -13.34
CA VAL A 119 -12.72 -18.50 -12.73
C VAL A 119 -12.93 -18.46 -11.20
N THR A 120 -12.03 -19.07 -10.41
CA THR A 120 -11.84 -18.61 -9.02
C THR A 120 -10.89 -17.41 -9.01
N LYS A 121 -11.44 -16.20 -8.85
CA LYS A 121 -10.66 -15.01 -8.48
C LYS A 121 -10.28 -15.16 -7.01
N ASN A 122 -9.04 -15.55 -6.75
CA ASN A 122 -8.52 -15.64 -5.40
C ASN A 122 -7.87 -14.29 -5.05
N LYS A 123 -8.17 -13.76 -3.86
CA LYS A 123 -7.60 -12.50 -3.40
C LYS A 123 -7.03 -12.63 -1.98
N CYS A 124 -5.89 -11.99 -1.76
CA CYS A 124 -5.34 -11.73 -0.43
C CYS A 124 -5.37 -10.24 -0.17
N GLU A 125 -5.62 -9.86 1.08
CA GLU A 125 -5.77 -8.46 1.46
C GLU A 125 -4.90 -8.17 2.68
N GLY A 126 -4.39 -6.94 2.74
CA GLY A 126 -3.63 -6.43 3.87
C GLY A 126 -3.90 -4.95 4.03
N THR A 127 -4.02 -4.49 5.28
CA THR A 127 -4.29 -3.08 5.58
C THR A 127 -3.29 -2.60 6.63
N LYS A 128 -2.79 -1.38 6.43
CA LYS A 128 -2.04 -0.62 7.44
C LYS A 128 -2.65 0.75 7.61
N ASN A 129 -2.87 1.13 8.86
CA ASN A 129 -3.25 2.48 9.24
C ASN A 129 -2.02 3.16 9.88
N PHE A 130 -1.82 4.43 9.57
CA PHE A 130 -0.70 5.21 10.11
C PHE A 130 -1.02 6.70 10.11
N SER A 131 -0.29 7.46 10.91
CA SER A 131 -0.28 8.93 10.86
C SER A 131 1.05 9.43 10.33
N LEU A 132 0.98 10.48 9.52
CA LEU A 132 2.14 11.23 9.04
C LEU A 132 2.25 12.56 9.79
N TYR A 133 3.48 12.96 10.13
CA TYR A 133 3.75 14.15 10.93
C TYR A 133 4.61 15.16 10.17
N THR A 134 4.46 16.45 10.49
CA THR A 134 5.19 17.57 9.86
C THR A 134 6.70 17.46 9.98
N ASP A 135 7.17 16.86 11.08
CA ASP A 135 8.58 16.61 11.37
C ASP A 135 9.19 15.53 10.44
N GLY A 136 8.36 14.83 9.66
CA GLY A 136 8.78 13.73 8.79
C GLY A 136 8.69 12.36 9.46
N SER A 137 8.21 12.28 10.71
CA SER A 137 7.95 11.00 11.36
C SER A 137 6.65 10.36 10.87
N MET A 138 6.57 9.04 11.04
CA MET A 138 5.39 8.23 10.75
C MET A 138 5.14 7.29 11.94
N LYS A 139 3.88 7.08 12.31
CA LYS A 139 3.49 6.12 13.34
C LYS A 139 2.37 5.23 12.85
N TYR A 140 2.57 3.92 12.91
CA TYR A 140 1.51 2.94 12.67
C TYR A 140 0.51 2.95 13.83
N ILE A 141 -0.77 2.75 13.52
CA ILE A 141 -1.90 2.73 14.45
C ILE A 141 -2.54 1.34 14.43
#